data_AF-Q5WTR1-F1
#
_entry.id   AF-Q5WTR1-F1
#
_cell.length_a   1.000
_cell.length_b   1.000
_cell.length_c   1.000
_cell.angle_alpha   90.00
_cell.angle_beta   90.00
_cell.angle_gamma   90.00
#
_symmetry.space_group_name_H-M   'P 1'
#
loop_
_entity.id
_entity.type
_entity.pdbx_description
1 polymer ?
#
loop_
_entity_poly.entity_id
_entity_poly.type
_entity_poly.pdbx_seq_one_letter_code
_entity_poly.pdbx_strand_id
1 'polypeptide(L)'
;MEFEDWFLEQINNGKKCILIGENHYSYASEDCLDCILKLQKQGKINKKIVFFDENLSALDNLESYTVEHLSKLNTVEPSLIALIRNNVEVYGLEDNVSNPFINLKSMKKVTARIKDLGLQIGNRIFNDFDHCLYWAYHLYGKSLVRVQRGNEGFCNQILHKMDEDTIVIARVGAKHIPTVRKDGVVIEEGMLQRLGKDMASACFITHFPKNRTYSEQKTYQPESDTFGSYDSIECCMVQKKMIHQPDLTLWAEQKKERKDTNDYKDTKKHRCTIM
;
A
#
# COMPACT_ATOMS: atom_id res chain seq x y z
N MET A 1 19.77 2.13 -3.47
CA MET A 1 19.91 3.55 -3.88
C MET A 1 19.23 4.42 -2.83
N GLU A 2 19.66 5.67 -2.62
CA GLU A 2 18.91 6.60 -1.75
C GLU A 2 17.63 7.05 -2.47
N PHE A 3 16.50 7.11 -1.75
CA PHE A 3 15.22 7.44 -2.34
C PHE A 3 15.19 8.84 -2.97
N GLU A 4 15.78 9.86 -2.33
CA GLU A 4 15.79 11.23 -2.86
C GLU A 4 16.44 11.31 -4.25
N ASP A 5 17.58 10.65 -4.43
CA ASP A 5 18.29 10.59 -5.70
C ASP A 5 17.49 9.84 -6.76
N TRP A 6 16.97 8.66 -6.39
CA TRP A 6 16.14 7.86 -7.28
C TRP A 6 14.90 8.63 -7.75
N PHE A 7 14.19 9.27 -6.82
CA PHE A 7 12.98 10.03 -7.11
C PHE A 7 13.26 11.16 -8.10
N LEU A 8 14.31 11.96 -7.86
CA LEU A 8 14.69 13.03 -8.77
C LEU A 8 15.10 12.50 -10.15
N GLU A 9 15.83 11.39 -10.21
CA GLU A 9 16.17 10.73 -11.47
C GLU A 9 14.91 10.36 -12.25
N GLN A 10 13.91 9.73 -11.59
CA GLN A 10 12.67 9.34 -12.25
C GLN A 10 11.90 10.56 -12.78
N ILE A 11 11.76 11.62 -11.98
CA ILE A 11 11.07 12.83 -12.41
C ILE A 11 11.82 13.52 -13.57
N ASN A 12 13.15 13.57 -13.54
CA ASN A 12 13.98 14.11 -14.62
C ASN A 12 13.88 13.28 -15.92
N ASN A 13 13.68 11.97 -15.79
CA ASN A 13 13.42 11.07 -16.91
C ASN A 13 11.97 11.17 -17.44
N GLY A 14 11.19 12.15 -16.98
CA GLY A 14 9.84 12.43 -17.45
C GLY A 14 8.75 11.53 -16.86
N LYS A 15 9.06 10.76 -15.80
CA LYS A 15 8.05 9.96 -15.10
C LYS A 15 7.02 10.87 -14.45
N LYS A 16 5.74 10.55 -14.66
CA LYS A 16 4.59 11.28 -14.12
C LYS A 16 3.96 10.58 -12.94
N CYS A 17 4.16 9.27 -12.82
CA CYS A 17 3.64 8.47 -11.71
C CYS A 17 4.76 7.77 -10.95
N ILE A 18 4.78 7.93 -9.64
CA ILE A 18 5.72 7.26 -8.74
C ILE A 18 4.94 6.35 -7.81
N LEU A 19 5.14 5.04 -7.94
CA LEU A 19 4.57 4.04 -7.04
C LEU A 19 5.53 3.75 -5.90
N ILE A 20 5.09 4.02 -4.67
CA ILE A 20 5.81 3.76 -3.42
C ILE A 20 5.25 2.45 -2.86
N GLY A 21 6.05 1.39 -2.96
CA GLY A 21 5.73 0.07 -2.42
C GLY A 21 6.11 -0.05 -0.96
N GLU A 22 5.17 -0.51 -0.13
CA GLU A 22 5.43 -0.80 1.27
C GLU A 22 4.94 -2.19 1.70
N ASN A 23 5.50 -2.68 2.80
CA ASN A 23 4.92 -3.77 3.57
C ASN A 23 4.15 -3.18 4.74
N HIS A 24 3.08 -3.87 5.16
CA HIS A 24 2.31 -3.47 6.34
C HIS A 24 3.24 -3.18 7.53
N TYR A 25 2.98 -2.07 8.23
CA TYR A 25 3.71 -1.62 9.44
C TYR A 25 5.14 -1.09 9.21
N SER A 26 5.50 -0.67 7.99
CA SER A 26 6.76 0.02 7.73
C SER A 26 6.60 1.54 7.90
N TYR A 27 7.35 2.14 8.82
CA TYR A 27 7.44 3.61 8.94
C TYR A 27 8.29 4.25 7.83
N ALA A 28 8.94 3.44 6.99
CA ALA A 28 9.82 3.96 5.94
C ALA A 28 9.03 4.73 4.87
N SER A 29 7.75 4.41 4.66
CA SER A 29 6.89 5.19 3.77
C SER A 29 6.54 6.57 4.33
N GLU A 30 6.40 6.73 5.65
CA GLU A 30 6.21 8.05 6.28
C GLU A 30 7.43 8.95 6.07
N ASP A 31 8.64 8.40 6.30
CA ASP A 31 9.91 9.11 6.11
C ASP A 31 10.13 9.49 4.63
N CYS A 32 9.65 8.66 3.70
CA CYS A 32 9.67 8.90 2.26
C CYS A 32 8.85 10.14 1.85
N LEU A 33 7.70 10.38 2.50
CA LEU A 33 6.85 11.56 2.21
C LEU A 33 7.52 12.86 2.63
N ASP A 34 8.27 12.84 3.73
CA ASP A 34 9.03 14.00 4.18
C ASP A 34 10.19 14.35 3.23
N CYS A 35 10.83 13.35 2.61
CA CYS A 35 11.81 13.56 1.54
C CYS A 35 11.17 14.31 0.36
N ILE A 36 9.98 13.92 -0.08
CA ILE A 36 9.25 14.61 -1.16
C ILE A 36 8.97 16.07 -0.80
N LEU A 37 8.46 16.33 0.41
CA LEU A 37 8.19 17.68 0.89
C LEU A 37 9.46 18.54 0.99
N LYS A 38 10.57 17.95 1.42
CA LYS A 38 11.88 18.62 1.46
C LYS A 38 12.32 19.00 0.04
N LEU A 39 12.23 18.10 -0.93
CA LEU A 39 12.58 18.36 -2.33
C LEU A 39 11.72 19.48 -2.95
N GLN A 40 10.42 19.50 -2.64
CA GLN A 40 9.51 20.56 -3.08
C GLN A 40 9.90 21.92 -2.49
N LYS A 41 10.18 22.00 -1.18
CA LYS A 41 10.63 23.24 -0.50
C LYS A 41 11.98 23.76 -1.02
N GLN A 42 12.86 22.86 -1.46
CA GLN A 42 14.13 23.21 -2.09
C GLN A 42 13.98 23.70 -3.54
N GLY A 43 12.76 23.71 -4.10
CA GLY A 43 12.51 24.08 -5.49
C GLY A 43 13.01 23.04 -6.50
N LYS A 44 13.36 21.82 -6.05
CA LYS A 44 13.80 20.73 -6.94
C LYS A 44 12.65 20.05 -7.67
N ILE A 45 11.43 20.22 -7.16
CA ILE A 45 10.19 19.79 -7.80
C ILE A 45 9.33 21.03 -8.05
N ASN A 46 9.18 21.41 -9.32
CA ASN A 46 8.40 22.58 -9.74
C ASN A 46 7.06 22.19 -10.41
N LYS A 47 6.50 21.07 -10.01
CA LYS A 47 5.22 20.53 -10.51
C LYS A 47 4.23 20.39 -9.37
N LYS A 48 2.94 20.38 -9.72
CA LYS A 48 1.88 20.03 -8.76
C LYS A 48 2.10 18.57 -8.32
N ILE A 49 1.92 18.29 -7.03
CA ILE A 49 1.98 16.92 -6.51
C ILE A 49 0.59 16.51 -6.09
N VAL A 50 0.19 15.33 -6.54
CA VAL A 50 -1.00 14.61 -6.09
C VAL A 50 -0.54 13.33 -5.41
N PHE A 51 -1.03 13.07 -4.20
CA PHE A 51 -0.70 11.89 -3.42
C PHE A 51 -1.91 10.98 -3.25
N PHE A 52 -1.73 9.69 -3.49
CA PHE A 52 -2.71 8.63 -3.28
C PHE A 52 -2.23 7.67 -2.21
N ASP A 53 -3.15 7.21 -1.36
CA ASP A 53 -2.84 6.31 -0.24
C ASP A 53 -3.83 5.15 -0.17
N GLU A 54 -3.33 3.91 -0.24
CA GLU A 54 -4.12 2.68 -0.05
C GLU A 54 -4.73 2.61 1.36
N ASN A 55 -4.12 3.24 2.37
CA ASN A 55 -4.63 3.18 3.73
C ASN A 55 -5.82 4.13 3.98
N LEU A 56 -6.18 4.97 3.00
CA LEU A 56 -7.32 5.87 3.05
C LEU A 56 -8.43 5.40 2.12
N SER A 57 -9.68 5.51 2.59
CA SER A 57 -10.84 5.24 1.74
C SER A 57 -10.99 6.31 0.66
N ALA A 58 -11.31 5.91 -0.57
CA ALA A 58 -11.66 6.85 -1.61
C ALA A 58 -12.93 7.63 -1.20
N LEU A 59 -12.87 8.96 -1.32
CA LEU A 59 -14.03 9.82 -1.09
C LEU A 59 -14.91 9.85 -2.35
N ASP A 60 -16.18 10.19 -2.16
CA ASP A 60 -17.13 10.33 -3.27
C ASP A 60 -16.58 11.31 -4.32
N ASN A 61 -16.83 11.02 -5.60
CA ASN A 61 -16.35 11.80 -6.75
C ASN A 61 -14.83 12.03 -6.81
N LEU A 62 -14.04 11.19 -6.13
CA LEU A 62 -12.59 11.31 -6.08
C LEU A 62 -12.15 12.70 -5.58
N GLU A 63 -12.79 13.14 -4.49
CA GLU A 63 -12.43 14.35 -3.75
C GLU A 63 -11.17 14.15 -2.90
N SER A 64 -10.39 15.22 -2.73
CA SER A 64 -9.20 15.20 -1.89
C SER A 64 -9.56 15.32 -0.40
N TYR A 65 -8.79 14.64 0.44
CA TYR A 65 -8.81 14.83 1.88
C TYR A 65 -8.43 16.27 2.27
N THR A 66 -9.13 16.78 3.28
CA THR A 66 -8.78 18.02 3.98
C THR A 66 -8.20 17.67 5.35
N VAL A 67 -7.59 18.65 6.03
CA VAL A 67 -7.16 18.47 7.42
C VAL A 67 -8.34 18.08 8.32
N GLU A 68 -9.54 18.63 8.04
CA GLU A 68 -10.76 18.28 8.77
C GLU A 68 -11.17 16.82 8.52
N HIS A 69 -11.12 16.35 7.27
CA HIS A 69 -11.40 14.94 6.94
C HIS A 69 -10.48 14.02 7.73
N LEU A 70 -9.16 14.29 7.73
CA LEU A 70 -8.20 13.48 8.46
C LEU A 70 -8.43 13.54 9.99
N SER A 71 -8.77 14.69 10.56
CA SER A 71 -8.98 14.83 12.02
C SER A 71 -10.11 13.95 12.58
N LYS A 72 -11.02 13.47 11.73
CA LYS A 72 -12.13 12.58 12.09
C LYS A 72 -11.73 11.10 12.10
N LEU A 73 -10.54 10.77 11.61
CA LEU A 73 -10.01 9.41 11.61
C LEU A 73 -9.36 9.09 12.97
N ASN A 74 -9.48 7.83 13.41
CA ASN A 74 -8.94 7.38 14.70
C ASN A 74 -7.41 7.45 14.79
N THR A 75 -6.74 7.35 13.64
CA THR A 75 -5.29 7.34 13.48
C THR A 75 -4.97 7.99 12.15
N VAL A 76 -4.08 8.99 12.20
CA VAL A 76 -3.57 9.70 11.01
C VAL A 76 -2.08 9.88 11.18
N GLU A 77 -1.34 9.54 10.14
CA GLU A 77 0.09 9.77 10.07
C GLU A 77 0.37 11.29 9.97
N PRO A 78 1.27 11.85 10.78
CA PRO A 78 1.62 13.27 10.71
C PRO A 78 2.05 13.73 9.31
N SER A 79 2.70 12.86 8.55
CA SER A 79 3.15 13.13 7.18
C SER A 79 1.98 13.44 6.22
N LEU A 80 0.82 12.80 6.37
CA LEU A 80 -0.37 13.10 5.56
C LEU A 80 -0.91 14.51 5.81
N ILE A 81 -0.91 14.95 7.08
CA ILE A 81 -1.28 16.32 7.44
C ILE A 81 -0.25 17.32 6.88
N ALA A 82 1.03 16.97 6.93
CA ALA A 82 2.10 17.79 6.38
C ALA A 82 1.95 17.96 4.86
N LEU A 83 1.60 16.90 4.12
CA LEU A 83 1.31 16.98 2.67
C LEU A 83 0.23 18.03 2.38
N ILE A 84 -0.93 17.94 3.02
CA ILE A 84 -2.05 18.88 2.81
C ILE A 84 -1.63 20.31 3.15
N ARG A 85 -0.89 20.52 4.25
CA ARG A 85 -0.39 21.85 4.64
C ARG A 85 0.64 22.45 3.68
N ASN A 86 1.26 21.63 2.83
CA ASN A 86 2.18 22.06 1.78
C ASN A 86 1.51 22.04 0.39
N ASN A 87 0.17 22.15 0.34
CA ASN A 87 -0.62 22.20 -0.89
C ASN A 87 -0.48 20.96 -1.79
N VAL A 88 -0.20 19.79 -1.19
CA VAL A 88 -0.32 18.50 -1.87
C VAL A 88 -1.76 18.01 -1.70
N GLU A 89 -2.41 17.66 -2.81
CA GLU A 89 -3.72 17.03 -2.77
C GLU A 89 -3.56 15.56 -2.35
N VAL A 90 -4.28 15.13 -1.32
CA VAL A 90 -4.23 13.75 -0.81
C VAL A 90 -5.53 13.04 -1.11
N TYR A 91 -5.48 11.86 -1.70
CA TYR A 91 -6.62 11.04 -2.06
C TYR A 91 -6.50 9.65 -1.45
N GLY A 92 -7.64 9.04 -1.09
CA GLY A 92 -7.68 7.64 -0.74
C GLY A 92 -7.90 6.76 -1.96
N LEU A 93 -7.31 5.57 -1.95
CA LEU A 93 -7.46 4.59 -3.02
C LEU A 93 -8.51 3.51 -2.70
N GLU A 94 -8.72 3.20 -1.42
CA GLU A 94 -9.51 2.04 -1.01
C GLU A 94 -11.02 2.29 -1.20
N ASP A 95 -11.68 1.50 -2.05
CA ASP A 95 -13.10 1.64 -2.38
C ASP A 95 -13.84 0.29 -2.37
N ASN A 96 -15.11 0.28 -2.77
CA ASN A 96 -15.90 -0.96 -2.87
C ASN A 96 -15.44 -1.89 -4.02
N VAL A 97 -14.60 -1.40 -4.94
CA VAL A 97 -14.04 -2.18 -6.05
C VAL A 97 -12.81 -2.94 -5.57
N SER A 98 -11.87 -2.25 -4.92
CA SER A 98 -10.65 -2.79 -4.31
C SER A 98 -10.96 -3.61 -3.06
N ASN A 99 -12.01 -3.26 -2.32
CA ASN A 99 -12.46 -3.98 -1.14
C ASN A 99 -13.99 -4.20 -1.16
N PRO A 100 -14.43 -5.35 -1.70
CA PRO A 100 -15.85 -5.61 -1.92
C PRO A 100 -16.66 -5.89 -0.65
N PHE A 101 -16.02 -5.93 0.52
CA PHE A 101 -16.67 -6.24 1.80
C PHE A 101 -16.83 -5.04 2.73
N ILE A 102 -16.14 -3.92 2.47
CA ILE A 102 -16.00 -2.78 3.39
C ILE A 102 -17.33 -2.20 3.88
N ASN A 103 -18.37 -2.21 3.03
CA ASN A 103 -19.69 -1.64 3.34
C ASN A 103 -20.82 -2.68 3.51
N LEU A 104 -20.50 -3.98 3.55
CA LEU A 104 -21.52 -5.01 3.71
C LEU A 104 -21.96 -5.10 5.16
N LYS A 105 -23.27 -5.26 5.40
CA LYS A 105 -23.89 -5.27 6.74
C LYS A 105 -24.71 -6.52 7.04
N SER A 106 -24.58 -7.58 6.25
CA SER A 106 -25.28 -8.85 6.52
C SER A 106 -24.57 -10.07 5.94
N MET A 107 -24.71 -11.21 6.61
CA MET A 107 -24.10 -12.49 6.18
C MET A 107 -24.56 -12.90 4.79
N LYS A 108 -25.84 -12.66 4.45
CA LYS A 108 -26.39 -12.94 3.13
C LYS A 108 -25.66 -12.16 2.03
N LYS A 109 -25.41 -10.86 2.26
CA LYS A 109 -24.69 -10.01 1.30
C LYS A 109 -23.23 -10.41 1.19
N VAL A 110 -22.57 -10.70 2.31
CA VAL A 110 -21.18 -11.18 2.32
C VAL A 110 -21.06 -12.49 1.57
N THR A 111 -21.89 -13.49 1.89
CA THR A 111 -21.85 -14.80 1.23
C THR A 111 -22.14 -14.71 -0.26
N ALA A 112 -23.10 -13.87 -0.68
CA ALA A 112 -23.35 -13.60 -2.09
C ALA A 112 -22.10 -13.00 -2.77
N ARG A 113 -21.49 -11.98 -2.14
CA ARG A 113 -20.29 -11.35 -2.68
C ARG A 113 -19.10 -12.30 -2.80
N ILE A 114 -18.88 -13.18 -1.81
CA ILE A 114 -17.82 -14.21 -1.89
C ILE A 114 -18.03 -15.11 -3.12
N LYS A 115 -19.28 -15.53 -3.39
CA LYS A 115 -19.64 -16.34 -4.56
C LYS A 115 -19.44 -15.57 -5.87
N ASP A 116 -19.87 -14.31 -5.92
CA ASP A 116 -19.71 -13.45 -7.11
C ASP A 116 -18.23 -13.26 -7.48
N LEU A 117 -17.34 -13.24 -6.48
CA LEU A 117 -15.90 -13.15 -6.66
C LEU A 117 -15.24 -14.51 -6.98
N GLY A 118 -16.01 -15.59 -7.10
CA GLY A 118 -15.49 -16.93 -7.38
C GLY A 118 -14.66 -17.54 -6.24
N LEU A 119 -14.75 -17.00 -5.03
CA LEU A 119 -13.96 -17.45 -3.88
C LEU A 119 -14.58 -18.72 -3.28
N GLN A 120 -13.74 -19.74 -3.05
CA GLN A 120 -14.22 -21.03 -2.55
C GLN A 120 -14.46 -21.00 -1.03
N ILE A 121 -15.73 -21.00 -0.65
CA ILE A 121 -16.18 -21.05 0.76
C ILE A 121 -16.01 -22.46 1.37
N GLY A 122 -16.03 -23.50 0.53
CA GLY A 122 -16.07 -24.90 0.97
C GLY A 122 -17.34 -25.18 1.78
N ASN A 123 -17.24 -26.11 2.75
CA ASN A 123 -18.35 -26.50 3.64
C ASN A 123 -18.46 -25.62 4.91
N ARG A 124 -17.97 -24.38 4.87
CA ARG A 124 -17.96 -23.49 6.05
C ARG A 124 -19.38 -23.10 6.44
N ILE A 125 -19.65 -23.17 7.74
CA ILE A 125 -20.85 -22.63 8.38
C ILE A 125 -20.45 -21.38 9.16
N PHE A 126 -21.14 -20.28 8.91
CA PHE A 126 -20.89 -19.01 9.61
C PHE A 126 -21.87 -18.88 10.78
N ASN A 127 -21.32 -18.69 11.99
CA ASN A 127 -22.12 -18.61 13.22
C ASN A 127 -22.75 -17.22 13.42
N ASP A 128 -22.09 -16.18 12.91
CA ASP A 128 -22.49 -14.79 13.04
C ASP A 128 -21.89 -13.94 11.90
N PHE A 129 -22.24 -12.65 11.89
CA PHE A 129 -21.80 -11.72 10.86
C PHE A 129 -20.30 -11.44 10.91
N ASP A 130 -19.72 -11.25 12.10
CA ASP A 130 -18.30 -10.92 12.26
C ASP A 130 -17.42 -12.09 11.80
N HIS A 131 -17.81 -13.31 12.15
CA HIS A 131 -17.16 -14.54 11.70
C HIS A 131 -17.27 -14.72 10.17
N CYS A 132 -18.42 -14.41 9.58
CA CYS A 132 -18.61 -14.44 8.13
C CYS A 132 -17.71 -13.41 7.43
N LEU A 133 -17.66 -12.19 7.95
CA LEU A 133 -16.88 -11.10 7.41
C LEU A 133 -15.37 -11.37 7.54
N TYR A 134 -14.92 -11.88 8.68
CA TYR A 134 -13.53 -12.30 8.90
C TYR A 134 -13.06 -13.31 7.83
N TRP A 135 -13.85 -14.37 7.58
CA TRP A 135 -13.50 -15.36 6.56
C TRP A 135 -13.57 -14.79 5.16
N ALA A 136 -14.50 -13.88 4.88
CA ALA A 136 -14.55 -13.18 3.60
C ALA A 136 -13.24 -12.44 3.32
N TYR A 137 -12.76 -11.66 4.29
CA TYR A 137 -11.47 -10.97 4.22
C TYR A 137 -10.30 -11.95 4.11
N HIS A 138 -10.33 -13.06 4.84
CA HIS A 138 -9.26 -14.06 4.78
C HIS A 138 -9.15 -14.74 3.41
N LEU A 139 -10.29 -15.14 2.83
CA LEU A 139 -10.35 -15.76 1.51
C LEU A 139 -9.94 -14.77 0.43
N TYR A 140 -10.43 -13.54 0.52
CA TYR A 140 -10.10 -12.47 -0.42
C TYR A 140 -8.62 -12.08 -0.35
N GLY A 141 -8.07 -11.92 0.85
CA GLY A 141 -6.67 -11.58 1.11
C GLY A 141 -5.67 -12.52 0.45
N LYS A 142 -6.05 -13.78 0.22
CA LYS A 142 -5.23 -14.83 -0.41
C LYS A 142 -5.59 -15.11 -1.86
N SER A 143 -6.46 -14.30 -2.47
CA SER A 143 -6.94 -14.52 -3.83
C SER A 143 -6.27 -13.58 -4.82
N LEU A 144 -6.06 -14.06 -6.05
CA LEU A 144 -5.61 -13.22 -7.16
C LEU A 144 -6.57 -12.05 -7.42
N VAL A 145 -7.86 -12.26 -7.17
CA VAL A 145 -8.93 -11.26 -7.35
C VAL A 145 -8.67 -10.00 -6.53
N ARG A 146 -8.08 -10.11 -5.33
CA ARG A 146 -7.71 -8.95 -4.52
C ARG A 146 -6.70 -8.05 -5.24
N VAL A 147 -5.68 -8.67 -5.84
CA VAL A 147 -4.63 -7.92 -6.56
C VAL A 147 -5.20 -7.33 -7.84
N GLN A 148 -5.93 -8.12 -8.64
CA GLN A 148 -6.52 -7.69 -9.91
C GLN A 148 -7.46 -6.49 -9.74
N ARG A 149 -8.45 -6.60 -8.85
CA ARG A 149 -9.45 -5.54 -8.65
C ARG A 149 -8.86 -4.30 -8.01
N GLY A 150 -7.96 -4.49 -7.03
CA GLY A 150 -7.21 -3.37 -6.43
C GLY A 150 -6.44 -2.61 -7.50
N ASN A 151 -5.64 -3.32 -8.30
CA ASN A 151 -4.84 -2.71 -9.37
C ASN A 151 -5.71 -1.97 -10.39
N GLU A 152 -6.83 -2.55 -10.82
CA GLU A 152 -7.77 -1.91 -11.75
C GLU A 152 -8.37 -0.63 -11.16
N GLY A 153 -8.91 -0.70 -9.95
CA GLY A 153 -9.49 0.45 -9.26
C GLY A 153 -8.47 1.56 -9.03
N PHE A 154 -7.32 1.20 -8.47
CA PHE A 154 -6.26 2.16 -8.13
C PHE A 154 -5.68 2.83 -9.37
N CYS A 155 -5.36 2.06 -10.43
CA CYS A 155 -4.83 2.64 -11.67
C CYS A 155 -5.84 3.58 -12.33
N ASN A 156 -7.13 3.22 -12.35
CA ASN A 156 -8.16 4.09 -12.88
C ASN A 156 -8.23 5.41 -12.11
N GLN A 157 -8.27 5.37 -10.77
CA GLN A 157 -8.30 6.57 -9.94
C GLN A 157 -7.06 7.46 -10.17
N ILE A 158 -5.87 6.86 -10.23
CA ILE A 158 -4.60 7.55 -10.50
C ILE A 158 -4.62 8.25 -11.87
N LEU A 159 -5.06 7.55 -12.93
CA LEU A 159 -5.11 8.10 -14.29
C LEU A 159 -6.05 9.30 -14.40
N HIS A 160 -7.14 9.35 -13.61
CA HIS A 160 -8.07 10.49 -13.61
C HIS A 160 -7.47 11.79 -13.05
N LYS A 161 -6.37 11.70 -12.27
CA LYS A 161 -5.69 12.87 -11.67
C LYS A 161 -4.34 13.17 -12.34
N MET A 162 -3.93 12.38 -13.33
CA MET A 162 -2.64 12.54 -13.98
C MET A 162 -2.78 13.45 -15.21
N ASP A 163 -2.45 14.73 -15.05
CA ASP A 163 -2.35 15.70 -16.15
C ASP A 163 -0.88 15.98 -16.54
N GLU A 164 -0.63 16.98 -17.38
CA GLU A 164 0.73 17.30 -17.88
C GLU A 164 1.66 17.89 -16.81
N ASP A 165 1.10 18.68 -15.89
CA ASP A 165 1.83 19.46 -14.88
C ASP A 165 1.81 18.85 -13.49
N THR A 166 1.23 17.65 -13.37
CA THR A 166 1.10 16.90 -12.12
C THR A 166 2.06 15.71 -12.07
N ILE A 167 2.73 15.58 -10.93
CA ILE A 167 3.38 14.34 -10.51
C ILE A 167 2.41 13.63 -9.56
N VAL A 168 1.99 12.43 -9.94
CA VAL A 168 1.19 11.56 -9.09
C VAL A 168 2.11 10.63 -8.32
N ILE A 169 1.93 10.58 -7.00
CA ILE A 169 2.66 9.67 -6.12
C ILE A 169 1.61 8.78 -5.45
N ALA A 170 1.75 7.47 -5.54
CA ALA A 170 0.82 6.53 -4.93
C ALA A 170 1.54 5.59 -3.98
N ARG A 171 1.15 5.59 -2.71
CA ARG A 171 1.57 4.62 -1.71
C ARG A 171 0.63 3.43 -1.72
N VAL A 172 1.18 2.26 -2.01
CA VAL A 172 0.43 1.00 -2.14
C VAL A 172 1.25 -0.16 -1.55
N GLY A 173 0.56 -1.25 -1.22
CA GLY A 173 1.20 -2.50 -0.84
C GLY A 173 2.10 -3.00 -1.97
N ALA A 174 3.31 -3.42 -1.64
CA ALA A 174 4.33 -3.80 -2.61
C ALA A 174 3.89 -4.92 -3.59
N LYS A 175 2.92 -5.75 -3.20
CA LYS A 175 2.30 -6.79 -4.03
C LYS A 175 1.43 -6.26 -5.18
N HIS A 176 0.93 -5.02 -5.09
CA HIS A 176 0.13 -4.42 -6.16
C HIS A 176 0.99 -3.96 -7.36
N ILE A 177 2.28 -3.71 -7.14
CA ILE A 177 3.16 -3.06 -8.12
C ILE A 177 3.60 -4.00 -9.26
N PRO A 178 4.26 -5.13 -8.99
CA PRO A 178 4.84 -5.96 -10.05
C PRO A 178 3.83 -6.89 -10.70
N THR A 179 4.23 -7.41 -11.86
CA THR A 179 3.56 -8.52 -12.54
C THR A 179 3.56 -9.78 -11.68
N VAL A 180 2.45 -10.51 -11.71
CA VAL A 180 2.29 -11.83 -11.08
C VAL A 180 2.33 -12.91 -12.14
N ARG A 181 3.12 -13.96 -11.88
CA ARG A 181 3.30 -15.11 -12.76
C ARG A 181 2.89 -16.41 -12.10
N LYS A 182 2.35 -17.31 -12.91
CA LYS A 182 2.14 -18.71 -12.56
C LYS A 182 2.68 -19.56 -13.70
N ASP A 183 3.60 -20.48 -13.37
CA ASP A 183 4.23 -21.37 -14.33
C ASP A 183 4.85 -20.61 -15.53
N GLY A 184 5.45 -19.45 -15.26
CA GLY A 184 6.05 -18.55 -16.25
C GLY A 184 5.06 -17.63 -17.00
N VAL A 185 3.76 -17.90 -16.92
CA VAL A 185 2.70 -17.14 -17.59
C VAL A 185 2.26 -15.96 -16.72
N VAL A 186 2.07 -14.79 -17.33
CA VAL A 186 1.52 -13.61 -16.65
C VAL A 186 0.04 -13.84 -16.37
N ILE A 187 -0.34 -13.76 -15.09
CA ILE A 187 -1.73 -13.91 -14.62
C ILE A 187 -2.33 -12.60 -14.06
N GLU A 188 -1.48 -11.63 -13.76
CA GLU A 188 -1.84 -10.24 -13.44
C GLU A 188 -0.65 -9.33 -13.78
N GLU A 189 -0.91 -8.19 -14.43
CA GLU A 189 0.14 -7.32 -14.97
C GLU A 189 0.82 -6.45 -13.89
N GLY A 190 0.12 -6.13 -12.80
CA GLY A 190 0.61 -5.19 -11.78
C GLY A 190 0.35 -3.74 -12.15
N MET A 191 0.35 -2.85 -11.16
CA MET A 191 0.11 -1.42 -11.37
C MET A 191 1.16 -0.76 -12.27
N LEU A 192 2.43 -1.17 -12.17
CA LEU A 192 3.51 -0.57 -12.96
C LEU A 192 3.31 -0.78 -14.46
N GLN A 193 2.85 -1.97 -14.86
CA GLN A 193 2.58 -2.27 -16.25
C GLN A 193 1.27 -1.60 -16.72
N ARG A 194 0.21 -1.63 -15.91
CA ARG A 194 -1.09 -1.02 -16.22
C ARG A 194 -1.04 0.49 -16.40
N LEU A 195 -0.21 1.19 -15.62
CA LEU A 195 0.04 2.63 -15.75
C LEU A 195 1.02 2.97 -16.88
N GLY A 196 1.68 1.97 -17.46
CA GLY A 196 2.68 2.14 -18.52
C GLY A 196 4.06 2.49 -17.97
N LYS A 197 5.05 1.63 -18.23
CA LYS A 197 6.45 1.79 -17.79
C LYS A 197 7.13 3.06 -18.29
N ASP A 198 6.63 3.67 -19.36
CA ASP A 198 7.15 4.94 -19.85
C ASP A 198 6.74 6.10 -18.94
N MET A 199 5.55 6.04 -18.34
CA MET A 199 5.00 7.09 -17.48
C MET A 199 5.23 6.84 -15.99
N ALA A 200 5.26 5.57 -15.58
CA ALA A 200 5.33 5.17 -14.18
C ALA A 200 6.69 4.54 -13.84
N SER A 201 7.17 4.84 -12.63
CA SER A 201 8.28 4.14 -11.99
C SER A 201 7.84 3.69 -10.59
N ALA A 202 8.48 2.65 -10.07
CA ALA A 202 8.10 2.08 -8.79
C ALA A 202 9.32 1.70 -7.95
N CYS A 203 9.21 1.92 -6.65
CA CYS A 203 10.25 1.49 -5.71
C CYS A 203 9.64 0.96 -4.42
N PHE A 204 10.16 -0.16 -3.93
CA PHE A 204 9.96 -0.60 -2.56
C PHE A 204 10.79 0.26 -1.61
N ILE A 205 10.16 0.80 -0.56
CA ILE A 205 10.84 1.65 0.41
C ILE A 205 11.17 0.87 1.68
N THR A 206 12.43 0.93 2.09
CA THR A 206 12.93 0.41 3.36
C THR A 206 13.86 1.39 4.05
N HIS A 207 14.09 1.23 5.35
CA HIS A 207 15.14 1.95 6.05
C HIS A 207 16.52 1.39 5.73
N PHE A 208 17.56 2.23 5.84
CA PHE A 208 18.93 1.74 5.91
C PHE A 208 19.08 0.76 7.08
N PRO A 209 19.65 -0.45 6.86
CA PRO A 209 19.92 -1.37 7.96
C PRO A 209 20.89 -0.74 8.97
N LYS A 210 20.68 -1.01 10.26
CA LYS A 210 21.49 -0.46 11.38
C LYS A 210 22.99 -0.73 11.23
N ASN A 211 23.36 -1.81 10.54
CA ASN A 211 24.74 -2.14 10.20
C ASN A 211 24.98 -1.75 8.74
N ARG A 212 25.80 -0.72 8.51
CA ARG A 212 26.12 -0.09 7.21
C ARG A 212 26.81 -1.01 6.18
N THR A 213 26.83 -2.32 6.39
CA THR A 213 27.54 -3.31 5.56
C THR A 213 26.69 -3.92 4.43
N TYR A 214 25.43 -3.56 4.28
CA TYR A 214 24.63 -4.00 3.12
C TYR A 214 24.57 -2.90 2.05
N SER A 215 25.30 -3.10 0.96
CA SER A 215 25.36 -2.18 -0.18
C SER A 215 24.67 -2.70 -1.46
N GLU A 216 23.95 -3.83 -1.43
CA GLU A 216 23.68 -4.54 -2.69
C GLU A 216 22.22 -4.89 -3.01
N GLN A 217 21.25 -4.70 -2.10
CA GLN A 217 19.87 -5.02 -2.44
C GLN A 217 19.28 -3.93 -3.36
N LYS A 218 19.43 -4.14 -4.66
CA LYS A 218 18.89 -3.26 -5.71
C LYS A 218 17.40 -3.49 -5.94
N THR A 219 16.89 -4.66 -5.58
CA THR A 219 15.52 -5.07 -5.86
C THR A 219 14.87 -5.76 -4.66
N TYR A 220 13.57 -5.60 -4.54
CA TYR A 220 12.69 -6.31 -3.62
C TYR A 220 11.82 -7.28 -4.40
N GLN A 221 11.66 -8.51 -3.90
CA GLN A 221 10.73 -9.48 -4.44
C GLN A 221 9.64 -9.74 -3.39
N PRO A 222 8.36 -9.41 -3.66
CA PRO A 222 7.28 -9.71 -2.74
C PRO A 222 7.16 -11.22 -2.46
N GLU A 223 6.73 -11.58 -1.24
CA GLU A 223 6.47 -12.98 -0.89
C GLU A 223 5.42 -13.57 -1.84
N SER A 224 5.73 -14.75 -2.40
CA SER A 224 4.83 -15.46 -3.31
C SER A 224 3.53 -15.87 -2.59
N ASP A 225 2.43 -15.84 -3.33
CA ASP A 225 1.14 -16.32 -2.86
C ASP A 225 0.82 -17.70 -3.45
N THR A 226 -0.24 -18.34 -2.96
CA THR A 226 -0.67 -19.66 -3.44
C THR A 226 -1.06 -19.68 -4.92
N PHE A 227 -1.37 -18.52 -5.50
CA PHE A 227 -1.75 -18.40 -6.91
C PHE A 227 -0.58 -18.08 -7.85
N GLY A 228 0.56 -17.59 -7.34
CA GLY A 228 1.68 -17.18 -8.19
C GLY A 228 2.79 -16.43 -7.46
N SER A 229 3.86 -16.17 -8.20
CA SER A 229 5.05 -15.43 -7.77
C SER A 229 5.09 -14.04 -8.39
N TYR A 230 5.67 -13.08 -7.68
CA TYR A 230 5.79 -11.70 -8.14
C TYR A 230 7.15 -11.46 -8.82
N ASP A 231 7.13 -10.68 -9.90
CA ASP A 231 8.35 -10.08 -10.45
C ASP A 231 8.98 -9.13 -9.42
N SER A 232 10.28 -8.88 -9.52
CA SER A 232 10.98 -7.98 -8.61
C SER A 232 10.70 -6.51 -8.92
N ILE A 233 10.68 -5.68 -7.89
CA ILE A 233 10.63 -4.21 -7.99
C ILE A 233 11.93 -3.60 -7.49
N GLU A 234 12.25 -2.38 -7.90
CA GLU A 234 13.44 -1.68 -7.39
C GLU A 234 13.32 -1.43 -5.88
N CYS A 235 14.46 -1.30 -5.20
CA CYS A 235 14.53 -1.07 -3.76
C CYS A 235 15.29 0.23 -3.45
N CYS A 236 14.62 1.11 -2.71
CA CYS A 236 15.11 2.43 -2.33
C CYS A 236 15.19 2.50 -0.81
N MET A 237 16.24 3.16 -0.33
CA MET A 237 16.49 3.32 1.08
C MET A 237 16.20 4.76 1.50
N VAL A 238 15.54 4.90 2.65
CA VAL A 238 15.33 6.19 3.32
C VAL A 238 16.02 6.20 4.67
N GLN A 239 16.54 7.36 5.07
CA GLN A 239 17.12 7.53 6.38
C GLN A 239 16.02 7.53 7.44
N LYS A 240 16.10 6.57 8.37
CA LYS A 240 15.15 6.48 9.48
C LYS A 240 15.22 7.71 10.39
N LYS A 241 14.09 8.35 10.65
CA LYS A 241 14.00 9.39 11.69
C LYS A 241 13.87 8.78 13.08
N MET A 242 14.53 9.42 14.06
CA MET A 242 14.47 8.98 15.47
C MET A 242 13.08 9.13 16.12
N ILE A 243 12.13 9.79 15.44
CA ILE A 243 10.78 10.08 15.97
C ILE A 243 9.86 8.85 15.88
N HIS A 244 10.13 7.93 14.94
CA HIS A 244 9.34 6.70 14.82
C HIS A 244 9.79 5.68 15.88
N GLN A 245 8.83 5.21 16.70
CA GLN A 245 9.04 4.10 17.63
C GLN A 245 9.67 2.89 16.92
N PRO A 246 10.41 2.03 17.64
CA PRO A 246 11.27 1.02 17.02
C PRO A 246 10.52 0.14 16.00
N ASP A 247 10.89 0.28 14.72
CA ASP A 247 10.63 -0.65 13.60
C ASP A 247 10.20 -2.05 14.07
N LEU A 248 8.89 -2.31 14.01
CA LEU A 248 8.31 -3.62 14.25
C LEU A 248 8.53 -4.56 13.05
N THR A 249 8.96 -4.04 11.89
CA THR A 249 9.29 -4.79 10.68
C THR A 249 10.39 -5.82 10.90
N LEU A 250 11.43 -5.49 11.68
CA LEU A 250 12.48 -6.46 12.05
C LEU A 250 12.02 -7.52 13.06
N TRP A 251 10.93 -7.27 13.81
CA TRP A 251 10.37 -8.23 14.77
C TRP A 251 9.42 -9.24 14.11
N ALA A 252 8.87 -8.92 12.94
CA ALA A 252 8.01 -9.84 12.19
C ALA A 252 8.82 -10.97 11.52
N GLU A 253 10.04 -10.68 11.06
CA GLU A 253 10.94 -11.69 10.48
C GLU A 253 11.56 -12.63 11.53
N GLN A 254 11.79 -12.15 12.76
CA GLN A 254 12.34 -12.99 13.84
C GLN A 254 11.31 -13.89 14.55
N LYS A 255 10.01 -13.81 14.23
CA LYS A 255 8.97 -14.63 14.85
C LYS A 255 8.31 -15.67 13.94
N LYS A 256 8.80 -15.87 12.70
CA LYS A 256 8.37 -17.02 11.86
C LYS A 256 8.86 -18.39 12.38
N GLU A 257 9.61 -18.45 13.48
CA GLU A 257 9.90 -19.71 14.22
C GLU A 257 8.93 -20.03 15.37
N ARG A 258 7.79 -19.35 15.51
CA ARG A 258 6.73 -19.82 16.42
C ARG A 258 5.78 -20.78 15.70
N LYS A 259 6.16 -22.05 15.83
CA LYS A 259 5.38 -23.28 15.67
C LYS A 259 3.87 -23.07 15.60
N ASP A 260 3.26 -23.69 14.59
CA ASP A 260 1.89 -24.17 14.61
C ASP A 260 1.63 -24.95 15.90
N THR A 261 1.08 -24.28 16.90
CA THR A 261 0.32 -24.92 17.96
C THR A 261 -1.03 -24.25 18.03
N ASN A 262 -2.04 -25.00 17.64
CA ASN A 262 -3.46 -24.73 17.85
C ASN A 262 -3.70 -24.14 19.24
N ASP A 263 -3.92 -22.83 19.32
CA ASP A 263 -4.71 -22.18 20.39
C ASP A 263 -4.85 -20.69 20.04
N TYR A 264 -5.88 -20.37 19.25
CA TYR A 264 -6.30 -18.99 19.00
C TYR A 264 -7.07 -18.48 20.23
N LYS A 265 -6.36 -17.96 21.23
CA LYS A 265 -6.97 -17.14 22.30
C LYS A 265 -6.94 -15.67 21.90
N ASP A 266 -8.14 -15.12 21.78
CA ASP A 266 -8.55 -13.73 21.70
C ASP A 266 -7.64 -12.80 22.55
N THR A 267 -6.92 -11.88 21.91
CA THR A 267 -6.27 -10.73 22.58
C THR A 267 -6.87 -9.42 22.10
N LYS A 268 -8.12 -9.19 22.47
CA LYS A 268 -8.64 -7.83 22.65
C LYS A 268 -7.73 -7.02 23.57
N LYS A 269 -7.36 -5.84 23.09
CA LYS A 269 -7.06 -4.60 23.85
C LYS A 269 -6.07 -4.73 25.02
N HIS A 270 -4.83 -4.34 24.79
CA HIS A 270 -4.09 -3.55 25.79
C HIS A 270 -3.79 -2.18 25.21
N ARG A 271 -4.62 -1.21 25.60
CA ARG A 271 -4.30 0.22 25.53
C ARG A 271 -3.06 0.45 26.38
N CYS A 272 -1.98 0.93 25.78
CA CYS A 272 -0.91 1.54 26.55
C CYS A 272 -1.35 2.98 26.86
N THR A 273 -1.90 3.16 28.06
CA THR A 273 -2.05 4.48 28.68
C THR A 273 -0.65 4.98 29.01
N ILE A 274 -0.24 6.13 28.50
CA ILE A 274 0.98 6.82 28.96
C ILE A 274 0.52 7.93 29.90
N MET A 275 0.97 7.85 31.15
CA MET A 275 0.97 8.95 32.12
C MET A 275 2.10 9.92 31.80
#